data_AF-A0A7C2NXM9-F1
#
_entry.id   AF-A0A7C2NXM9-F1
#
_cell.length_a   1.000
_cell.length_b   1.000
_cell.length_c   1.000
_cell.angle_alpha   90.00
_cell.angle_beta   90.00
_cell.angle_gamma   90.00
#
_symmetry.space_group_name_H-M   'P 1'
#
loop_
_entity.id
_entity.type
_entity.pdbx_description
1 polymer ?
#
loop_
_entity_poly.entity_id
_entity_poly.type
_entity_poly.pdbx_seq_one_letter_code
_entity_poly.pdbx_strand_id
1 'polypeptide(L)'
;MRATDDRYRGEQAKFELAIRMIRHEARTGTIRYLTGLNDDRIRKLYTSYFKFGDEPVRRQRGRSPTRIAPLVRTPQRALESGVFANLLLANGLLSVDQQQPGPPLKHNVDLGHRFCECYETFNVLVPRSSLSFEWGWNLFVSMRRGDELGIARCDACSICYLFDVLSLPRSACPACLLFEQRGHVEPLAAAG
;
A
#
# COMPACT_ATOMS: atom_id res chain seq x y z
N MET A 1 -4.33 -18.25 35.85
CA MET A 1 -4.15 -16.80 35.58
C MET A 1 -3.59 -16.61 34.16
N ARG A 2 -4.36 -16.92 33.10
CA ARG A 2 -3.90 -16.93 31.69
C ARG A 2 -4.87 -16.21 30.72
N ALA A 3 -6.18 -16.39 30.90
CA ALA A 3 -7.19 -15.76 30.03
C ALA A 3 -7.20 -14.21 30.08
N THR A 4 -6.84 -13.61 31.22
CA THR A 4 -6.78 -12.14 31.36
C THR A 4 -5.57 -11.53 30.64
N ASP A 5 -4.45 -12.24 30.63
CA ASP A 5 -3.21 -11.80 29.97
C ASP A 5 -3.34 -11.90 28.45
N ASP A 6 -3.90 -13.00 27.93
CA ASP A 6 -4.16 -13.16 26.48
C ASP A 6 -5.15 -12.11 25.96
N ARG A 7 -6.20 -11.79 26.73
CA ARG A 7 -7.14 -10.73 26.38
C ARG A 7 -6.47 -9.36 26.37
N TYR A 8 -5.60 -9.08 27.34
CA TYR A 8 -4.85 -7.83 27.41
C TYR A 8 -3.91 -7.69 26.22
N ARG A 9 -3.12 -8.73 25.91
CA ARG A 9 -2.22 -8.78 24.75
C ARG A 9 -2.97 -8.56 23.44
N GLY A 10 -4.11 -9.22 23.25
CA GLY A 10 -4.93 -9.05 22.04
C GLY A 10 -5.48 -7.64 21.88
N GLU A 11 -5.89 -6.98 22.97
CA GLU A 11 -6.32 -5.59 22.91
C GLU A 11 -5.15 -4.63 22.68
N GLN A 12 -4.00 -4.87 23.32
CA GLN A 12 -2.78 -4.09 23.13
C GLN A 12 -2.30 -4.12 21.67
N ALA A 13 -2.30 -5.29 21.02
CA ALA A 13 -1.93 -5.42 19.62
C ALA A 13 -2.85 -4.62 18.69
N LYS A 14 -4.17 -4.64 18.91
CA LYS A 14 -5.13 -3.80 18.15
C LYS A 14 -4.85 -2.32 18.33
N PHE A 15 -4.53 -1.90 19.55
CA PHE A 15 -4.19 -0.51 19.87
C PHE A 15 -2.91 -0.08 19.17
N GLU A 16 -1.87 -0.89 19.23
CA GLU A 16 -0.58 -0.63 18.57
C GLU A 16 -0.74 -0.51 17.06
N LEU A 17 -1.46 -1.46 16.43
CA LEU A 17 -1.77 -1.40 15.02
C LEU A 17 -2.54 -0.12 14.67
N ALA A 18 -3.56 0.25 15.45
CA ALA A 18 -4.32 1.46 15.20
C ALA A 18 -3.45 2.72 15.26
N ILE A 19 -2.51 2.80 16.20
CA ILE A 19 -1.55 3.91 16.31
C ILE A 19 -0.65 3.97 15.07
N ARG A 20 -0.07 2.84 14.63
CA ARG A 20 0.75 2.77 13.40
C ARG A 20 -0.04 3.21 12.17
N MET A 21 -1.25 2.69 12.00
CA MET A 21 -2.12 3.05 10.89
C MET A 21 -2.52 4.53 10.92
N ILE A 22 -2.81 5.10 12.09
CA ILE A 22 -3.10 6.53 12.21
C ILE A 22 -1.92 7.36 11.75
N ARG A 23 -0.67 7.02 12.17
CA ARG A 23 0.56 7.72 11.71
C ARG A 23 0.67 7.75 10.19
N HIS A 24 0.26 6.68 9.52
CA HIS A 24 0.22 6.60 8.05
C HIS A 24 -1.02 7.24 7.42
N GLU A 25 -1.75 8.07 8.18
CA GLU A 25 -2.97 8.76 7.75
C GLU A 25 -4.10 7.83 7.27
N ALA A 26 -4.11 6.57 7.73
CA ALA A 26 -5.13 5.61 7.35
C ALA A 26 -6.53 6.10 7.75
N ARG A 27 -7.53 5.77 6.93
CA ARG A 27 -8.92 6.12 7.19
C ARG A 27 -9.49 5.27 8.31
N THR A 28 -10.44 5.86 9.05
CA THR A 28 -11.12 5.18 10.16
C THR A 28 -11.80 3.88 9.73
N GLY A 29 -12.34 3.84 8.51
CA GLY A 29 -12.92 2.61 7.94
C GLY A 29 -11.91 1.47 7.84
N THR A 30 -10.71 1.75 7.30
CA THR A 30 -9.62 0.78 7.15
C THR A 30 -9.07 0.35 8.51
N ILE A 31 -8.84 1.30 9.42
CA ILE A 31 -8.39 1.02 10.79
C ILE A 31 -9.38 0.10 11.49
N ARG A 32 -10.68 0.44 11.47
CA ARG A 32 -11.74 -0.40 12.04
C ARG A 32 -11.80 -1.77 11.40
N TYR A 33 -11.65 -1.85 10.08
CA TYR A 33 -11.71 -3.10 9.33
C TYR A 33 -10.62 -4.10 9.76
N LEU A 34 -9.39 -3.62 9.98
CA LEU A 34 -8.26 -4.46 10.40
C LEU A 34 -8.22 -4.71 11.91
N THR A 35 -8.52 -3.70 12.73
CA THR A 35 -8.36 -3.79 14.19
C THR A 35 -9.62 -4.27 14.93
N GLY A 36 -10.80 -4.09 14.33
CA GLY A 36 -12.09 -4.30 15.00
C GLY A 36 -12.43 -3.24 16.06
N LEU A 37 -11.61 -2.19 16.21
CA LEU A 37 -11.92 -1.07 17.11
C LEU A 37 -13.09 -0.24 16.57
N ASN A 38 -13.97 0.18 17.46
CA ASN A 38 -15.05 1.10 17.09
C ASN A 38 -14.51 2.53 16.84
N ASP A 39 -15.33 3.34 16.17
CA ASP A 39 -14.94 4.69 15.76
C ASP A 39 -14.64 5.61 16.94
N ASP A 40 -15.28 5.39 18.10
CA ASP A 40 -15.01 6.16 19.31
C ASP A 40 -13.63 5.89 19.89
N ARG A 41 -13.22 4.63 19.97
CA ARG A 41 -11.87 4.25 20.41
C ARG A 41 -10.82 4.81 19.46
N ILE A 42 -11.02 4.71 18.14
CA ILE A 42 -10.11 5.28 17.14
C ILE A 42 -10.03 6.81 17.28
N ARG A 43 -11.16 7.49 17.54
CA ARG A 43 -11.20 8.95 17.76
C ARG A 43 -10.46 9.36 19.04
N LYS A 44 -10.62 8.61 20.12
CA LYS A 44 -9.90 8.82 21.38
C LYS A 44 -8.40 8.67 21.17
N LEU A 45 -7.95 7.61 20.51
CA LEU A 45 -6.53 7.42 20.17
C LEU A 45 -5.98 8.59 19.35
N TYR A 46 -6.70 9.03 18.32
CA TYR A 46 -6.28 10.19 17.55
C TYR A 46 -6.13 11.44 18.41
N THR A 47 -7.13 11.72 19.24
CA THR A 47 -7.13 12.91 20.12
C THR A 47 -5.99 12.87 21.13
N SER A 48 -5.74 11.71 21.73
CA SER A 48 -4.73 11.54 22.79
C SER A 48 -3.29 11.58 22.27
N TYR A 49 -3.02 10.98 21.11
CA TYR A 49 -1.63 10.78 20.65
C TYR A 49 -1.19 11.68 19.49
N PHE A 50 -2.13 12.27 18.73
CA PHE A 50 -1.79 12.91 17.45
C PHE A 50 -2.36 14.32 17.28
N LYS A 51 -3.48 14.64 17.93
CA LYS A 51 -4.15 15.94 17.73
C LYS A 51 -3.33 17.13 18.26
N PHE A 52 -2.59 16.92 19.35
CA PHE A 52 -1.82 17.97 20.05
C PHE A 52 -0.33 17.65 20.11
N GLY A 53 0.17 16.76 19.24
CA GLY A 53 1.60 16.46 19.14
C GLY A 53 2.34 17.47 18.25
N ASP A 54 3.67 17.43 18.28
CA ASP A 54 4.55 18.35 17.54
C ASP A 54 4.33 18.27 16.01
N GLU A 55 4.08 17.07 15.50
CA GLU A 55 3.70 16.82 14.10
C GLU A 55 2.27 16.26 14.04
N PRO A 56 1.25 17.13 13.85
CA PRO A 56 -0.14 16.70 13.84
C PRO A 56 -0.43 15.88 12.59
N VAL A 57 -0.93 14.66 12.79
CA VAL A 57 -1.26 13.76 11.69
C VAL A 57 -2.54 14.19 11.00
N ARG A 58 -2.51 14.33 9.67
CA ARG A 58 -3.70 14.75 8.91
C ARG A 58 -4.73 13.62 8.84
N ARG A 59 -5.97 13.94 9.22
CA ARG A 59 -7.09 13.01 9.10
C ARG A 59 -7.69 13.04 7.70
N GLN A 60 -7.54 11.92 6.99
CA GLN A 60 -8.19 11.69 5.72
C GLN A 60 -9.71 11.49 5.91
N ARG A 61 -10.53 12.12 5.07
CA ARG A 61 -12.00 12.05 5.12
C ARG A 61 -12.58 11.48 3.81
N GLY A 62 -13.79 10.93 3.92
CA GLY A 62 -14.55 10.37 2.80
C GLY A 62 -14.44 8.84 2.65
N ARG A 63 -14.91 8.30 1.52
CA ARG A 63 -14.82 6.86 1.19
C ARG A 63 -13.42 6.46 0.74
N SER A 64 -12.92 5.32 1.21
CA SER A 64 -11.65 4.74 0.75
C SER A 64 -11.67 4.53 -0.77
N PRO A 65 -10.52 4.68 -1.44
CA PRO A 65 -10.43 4.45 -2.88
C PRO A 65 -10.77 2.99 -3.20
N THR A 66 -11.46 2.79 -4.33
CA THR A 66 -11.87 1.46 -4.81
C THR A 66 -11.52 1.20 -6.27
N ARG A 67 -11.27 2.25 -7.07
CA ARG A 67 -10.95 2.11 -8.49
C ARG A 67 -9.49 1.78 -8.66
N ILE A 68 -9.14 0.81 -9.49
CA ILE A 68 -7.72 0.45 -9.72
C ILE A 68 -7.00 1.39 -10.68
N ALA A 69 -7.71 2.07 -11.59
CA ALA A 69 -7.09 2.86 -12.66
C ALA A 69 -6.00 3.84 -12.19
N PRO A 70 -6.15 4.60 -11.08
CA PRO A 70 -5.11 5.52 -10.60
C PRO A 70 -3.79 4.83 -10.20
N LEU A 71 -3.79 3.55 -9.86
CA LEU A 71 -2.60 2.77 -9.50
C LEU A 71 -1.72 2.49 -10.72
N VAL A 72 -2.31 2.41 -11.92
CA VAL A 72 -1.63 2.03 -13.16
C VAL A 72 -1.73 3.07 -14.27
N ARG A 73 -2.38 4.22 -14.00
CA ARG A 73 -2.67 5.27 -14.99
C ARG A 73 -1.42 5.81 -15.67
N THR A 74 -0.41 6.18 -14.89
CA THR A 74 0.86 6.71 -15.42
C THR A 74 1.97 5.67 -15.32
N PRO A 75 3.01 5.74 -16.17
CA PRO A 75 4.14 4.83 -16.07
C PRO A 75 4.79 4.84 -14.68
N GLN A 76 4.99 6.02 -14.10
CA GLN A 76 5.51 6.16 -12.74
C GLN A 76 4.62 5.47 -11.71
N ARG A 77 3.30 5.67 -11.77
CA ARG A 77 2.35 5.01 -10.84
C ARG A 77 2.38 3.50 -10.95
N ALA A 78 2.43 2.97 -12.18
CA ALA A 78 2.51 1.53 -12.42
C ALA A 78 3.79 0.91 -11.82
N LEU A 79 4.90 1.64 -11.86
CA LEU A 79 6.18 1.22 -11.27
C LEU A 79 6.17 1.32 -9.74
N GLU A 80 5.74 2.44 -9.17
CA GLU A 80 5.61 2.62 -7.72
C GLU A 80 4.71 1.52 -7.12
N SER A 81 3.56 1.29 -7.77
CA SER A 81 2.61 0.25 -7.39
C SER A 81 3.24 -1.15 -7.58
N GLY A 82 4.05 -1.36 -8.62
CA GLY A 82 4.82 -2.57 -8.83
C GLY A 82 5.83 -2.85 -7.71
N VAL A 83 6.59 -1.85 -7.27
CA VAL A 83 7.50 -1.96 -6.12
C VAL A 83 6.72 -2.37 -4.87
N PHE A 84 5.60 -1.71 -4.60
CA PHE A 84 4.78 -2.04 -3.44
C PHE A 84 4.19 -3.46 -3.51
N ALA A 85 3.72 -3.89 -4.68
CA ALA A 85 3.23 -5.25 -4.90
C ALA A 85 4.30 -6.31 -4.65
N ASN A 86 5.55 -6.06 -5.08
CA ASN A 86 6.67 -6.95 -4.80
C ASN A 86 7.00 -7.03 -3.31
N LEU A 87 6.91 -5.93 -2.56
CA LEU A 87 7.06 -5.95 -1.11
C LEU A 87 5.98 -6.80 -0.45
N LEU A 88 4.72 -6.67 -0.89
CA LEU A 88 3.61 -7.48 -0.38
C LEU A 88 3.80 -8.98 -0.68
N LEU A 89 4.32 -9.33 -1.87
CA LEU A 89 4.69 -10.71 -2.22
C LEU A 89 5.83 -11.23 -1.34
N ALA A 90 6.92 -10.46 -1.22
CA ALA A 90 8.09 -10.84 -0.43
C ALA A 90 7.80 -11.04 1.07
N ASN A 91 6.81 -10.31 1.60
CA ASN A 91 6.37 -10.43 2.99
C ASN A 91 5.16 -11.39 3.18
N GLY A 92 4.80 -12.16 2.14
CA GLY A 92 3.76 -13.19 2.22
C GLY A 92 2.34 -12.67 2.42
N LEU A 93 2.07 -11.40 2.09
CA LEU A 93 0.70 -10.87 2.05
C LEU A 93 -0.02 -11.27 0.75
N LEU A 94 0.73 -11.36 -0.35
CA LEU A 94 0.28 -11.87 -1.63
C LEU A 94 0.93 -13.22 -1.91
N SER A 95 0.24 -14.06 -2.68
CA SER A 95 0.77 -15.32 -3.20
C SER A 95 0.77 -15.27 -4.72
N VAL A 96 1.81 -15.85 -5.33
CA VAL A 96 1.85 -16.08 -6.79
C VAL A 96 0.86 -17.18 -7.17
N ASP A 97 0.67 -18.16 -6.27
CA ASP A 97 -0.36 -19.18 -6.41
C ASP A 97 -1.68 -18.68 -5.82
N GLN A 98 -2.61 -18.30 -6.70
CA GLN A 98 -3.95 -17.82 -6.35
C GLN A 98 -4.93 -18.96 -6.01
N GLN A 99 -4.52 -20.24 -6.11
CA GLN A 99 -5.40 -21.38 -5.86
C GLN A 99 -5.82 -21.48 -4.38
N GLN A 100 -5.03 -20.92 -3.46
CA GLN A 100 -5.36 -20.91 -2.03
C GLN A 100 -5.88 -19.54 -1.59
N PRO A 101 -7.07 -19.48 -0.96
CA PRO A 101 -7.55 -18.24 -0.37
C PRO A 101 -6.61 -17.83 0.77
N GLY A 102 -5.93 -16.70 0.60
CA GLY A 102 -5.10 -16.14 1.66
C GLY A 102 -5.88 -15.81 2.95
N PRO A 103 -5.20 -15.45 4.05
CA PRO A 103 -5.83 -15.28 5.37
C PRO A 103 -6.98 -14.25 5.35
N PRO A 104 -7.98 -14.34 6.25
CA PRO A 104 -9.07 -13.37 6.30
C PRO A 104 -8.52 -11.96 6.53
N LEU A 105 -9.07 -10.97 5.83
CA LEU A 105 -8.62 -9.57 5.97
C LEU A 105 -9.25 -8.88 7.18
N LYS A 106 -10.53 -9.14 7.44
CA LYS A 106 -11.29 -8.48 8.49
C LYS A 106 -10.80 -8.91 9.88
N HIS A 107 -10.58 -7.94 10.75
CA HIS A 107 -10.11 -8.11 12.13
C HIS A 107 -8.79 -8.88 12.24
N ASN A 108 -7.95 -8.82 11.20
CA ASN A 108 -6.66 -9.49 11.18
C ASN A 108 -5.54 -8.50 11.54
N VAL A 109 -5.17 -8.50 12.81
CA VAL A 109 -4.19 -7.57 13.38
C VAL A 109 -2.78 -7.86 12.85
N ASP A 110 -2.38 -9.13 12.79
CA ASP A 110 -1.04 -9.52 12.33
C ASP A 110 -0.83 -9.20 10.84
N LEU A 111 -1.88 -9.35 10.02
CA LEU A 111 -1.86 -8.91 8.62
C LEU A 111 -1.72 -7.38 8.53
N GLY A 112 -2.43 -6.65 9.40
CA GLY A 112 -2.33 -5.20 9.45
C GLY A 112 -0.91 -4.73 9.79
N HIS A 113 -0.24 -5.37 10.75
CA HIS A 113 1.15 -5.05 11.09
C HIS A 113 2.11 -5.29 9.93
N ARG A 114 2.03 -6.46 9.29
CA ARG A 114 2.85 -6.78 8.10
C ARG A 114 2.58 -5.82 6.94
N PHE A 115 1.33 -5.39 6.76
CA PHE A 115 1.00 -4.37 5.76
C PHE A 115 1.66 -3.01 6.10
N CYS A 116 1.62 -2.59 7.37
CA CYS A 116 2.32 -1.38 7.83
C CYS A 116 3.84 -1.47 7.59
N GLU A 117 4.46 -2.62 7.85
CA GLU A 117 5.89 -2.85 7.60
C GLU A 117 6.24 -2.74 6.11
N CYS A 118 5.40 -3.31 5.24
CA CYS A 118 5.57 -3.16 3.79
C CYS A 118 5.46 -1.69 3.37
N TYR A 119 4.50 -0.95 3.91
CA TYR A 119 4.29 0.46 3.57
C TYR A 119 5.41 1.36 4.08
N GLU A 120 5.92 1.09 5.27
CA GLU A 120 7.07 1.79 5.85
C GLU A 120 8.34 1.54 5.02
N THR A 121 8.59 0.27 4.66
CA THR A 121 9.70 -0.11 3.77
C THR A 121 9.58 0.57 2.41
N PHE A 122 8.37 0.61 1.85
CA PHE A 122 8.09 1.29 0.61
C PHE A 122 8.42 2.79 0.66
N ASN A 123 8.05 3.49 1.74
CA ASN A 123 8.36 4.92 1.89
C ASN A 123 9.86 5.19 1.97
N VAL A 124 10.66 4.24 2.48
CA VAL A 124 12.12 4.32 2.45
C VAL A 124 12.66 4.11 1.03
N LEU A 125 12.14 3.12 0.30
CA LEU A 125 12.62 2.78 -1.05
C LEU A 125 12.20 3.78 -2.13
N VAL A 126 11.01 4.36 -2.00
CA VAL A 126 10.41 5.28 -2.98
C VAL A 126 10.09 6.60 -2.27
N PRO A 127 11.10 7.41 -1.97
CA PRO A 127 10.88 8.70 -1.32
C PRO A 127 10.03 9.59 -2.23
N ARG A 128 9.11 10.35 -1.63
CA ARG A 128 8.16 11.23 -2.35
C ARG A 128 7.18 10.47 -3.27
N SER A 129 7.00 9.18 -3.05
CA SER A 129 5.90 8.43 -3.65
C SER A 129 4.58 9.15 -3.40
N SER A 130 3.74 9.16 -4.41
CA SER A 130 2.38 9.70 -4.28
C SER A 130 1.38 8.61 -3.89
N LEU A 131 1.83 7.38 -3.65
CA LEU A 131 1.02 6.23 -3.23
C LEU A 131 0.74 6.33 -1.73
N SER A 132 -0.42 6.87 -1.36
CA SER A 132 -0.83 6.94 0.04
C SER A 132 -1.19 5.57 0.61
N PHE A 133 -1.25 5.46 1.93
CA PHE A 133 -1.60 4.24 2.65
C PHE A 133 -2.92 3.62 2.17
N GLU A 134 -3.94 4.46 1.95
CA GLU A 134 -5.25 4.02 1.45
C GLU A 134 -5.19 3.47 0.02
N TRP A 135 -4.34 4.04 -0.83
CA TRP A 135 -4.12 3.53 -2.18
C TRP A 135 -3.33 2.22 -2.18
N GLY A 136 -2.32 2.10 -1.30
CA GLY A 136 -1.63 0.84 -1.06
C GLY A 136 -2.58 -0.25 -0.55
N TRP A 137 -3.50 0.10 0.36
CA TRP A 137 -4.49 -0.85 0.86
C TRP A 137 -5.45 -1.29 -0.25
N ASN A 138 -5.92 -0.35 -1.08
CA ASN A 138 -6.74 -0.67 -2.25
C ASN A 138 -6.01 -1.59 -3.23
N LEU A 139 -4.73 -1.31 -3.53
CA LEU A 139 -3.89 -2.17 -4.37
C LEU A 139 -3.84 -3.59 -3.82
N PHE A 140 -3.55 -3.74 -2.52
CA PHE A 140 -3.47 -5.04 -1.88
C PHE A 140 -4.79 -5.81 -1.98
N VAL A 141 -5.92 -5.16 -1.68
CA VAL A 141 -7.25 -5.78 -1.75
C VAL A 141 -7.60 -6.18 -3.18
N SER A 142 -7.34 -5.33 -4.18
CA SER A 142 -7.59 -5.63 -5.60
C SER A 142 -6.70 -6.76 -6.11
N MET A 143 -5.42 -6.79 -5.77
CA MET A 143 -4.51 -7.90 -6.10
C MET A 143 -4.96 -9.22 -5.47
N ARG A 144 -5.51 -9.17 -4.26
CA ARG A 144 -6.07 -10.37 -3.60
C ARG A 144 -7.37 -10.86 -4.21
N ARG A 145 -8.14 -10.00 -4.87
CA ARG A 145 -9.31 -10.41 -5.66
C ARG A 145 -8.90 -11.08 -6.97
N GLY A 146 -7.81 -10.60 -7.58
CA GLY A 146 -7.17 -11.23 -8.73
C GLY A 146 -7.90 -11.03 -10.06
N ASP A 147 -8.87 -10.12 -10.12
CA ASP A 147 -9.75 -9.90 -11.27
C ASP A 147 -9.41 -8.65 -12.10
N GLU A 148 -8.81 -7.62 -11.49
CA GLU A 148 -8.55 -6.34 -12.19
C GLU A 148 -7.05 -6.03 -12.41
N LEU A 149 -6.17 -6.48 -11.51
CA LEU A 149 -4.74 -6.14 -11.52
C LEU A 149 -3.85 -7.36 -11.73
N GLY A 150 -2.87 -7.22 -12.62
CA GLY A 150 -1.82 -8.20 -12.87
C GLY A 150 -0.43 -7.60 -12.61
N ILE A 151 0.54 -8.48 -12.33
CA ILE A 151 1.96 -8.13 -12.23
C ILE A 151 2.71 -8.77 -13.39
N ALA A 152 3.54 -7.99 -14.07
CA ALA A 152 4.37 -8.46 -15.18
C ALA A 152 5.82 -8.08 -14.92
N ARG A 153 6.74 -8.84 -15.52
CA ARG A 153 8.15 -8.51 -15.62
C ARG A 153 8.46 -8.25 -17.09
N CYS A 154 9.12 -7.13 -17.37
CA CYS A 154 9.50 -6.80 -18.75
C CYS A 154 10.68 -7.66 -19.22
N ASP A 155 10.60 -8.25 -20.41
CA ASP A 155 11.71 -9.03 -20.98
C ASP A 155 12.93 -8.16 -21.37
N ALA A 156 12.72 -6.89 -21.71
CA ALA A 156 13.80 -5.99 -22.14
C ALA A 156 14.59 -5.39 -20.96
N CYS A 157 13.89 -4.82 -19.96
CA CYS A 157 14.55 -4.15 -18.83
C CYS A 157 14.48 -4.93 -17.51
N SER A 158 13.86 -6.11 -17.49
CA SER A 158 13.67 -6.94 -16.27
C SER A 158 12.87 -6.31 -15.14
N ILE A 159 12.36 -5.09 -15.29
CA ILE A 159 11.60 -4.39 -14.23
C ILE A 159 10.19 -4.97 -14.12
N CYS A 160 9.76 -5.20 -12.88
CA CYS A 160 8.39 -5.58 -12.55
C CYS A 160 7.47 -4.36 -12.49
N TYR A 161 6.26 -4.47 -13.01
CA TYR A 161 5.26 -3.41 -12.99
C TYR A 161 3.84 -3.98 -12.85
N LEU A 162 2.94 -3.16 -12.30
CA LEU A 162 1.52 -3.48 -12.29
C LEU A 162 0.84 -3.00 -13.58
N PHE A 163 -0.14 -3.78 -14.02
CA PHE A 163 -0.99 -3.43 -15.15
C PHE A 163 -2.45 -3.81 -14.85
N ASP A 164 -3.37 -3.15 -15.54
CA ASP A 164 -4.78 -3.49 -15.54
C ASP A 164 -5.02 -4.58 -16.59
N VAL A 165 -5.55 -5.73 -16.17
CA VAL A 165 -5.76 -6.91 -17.02
C VAL A 165 -6.84 -6.68 -18.07
N LEU A 166 -7.74 -5.72 -17.82
CA LEU A 166 -8.85 -5.36 -18.71
C LEU A 166 -8.50 -4.20 -19.64
N SER A 167 -7.34 -3.55 -19.44
CA SER A 167 -6.86 -2.47 -20.29
C SER A 167 -6.13 -3.00 -21.52
N LEU A 168 -6.18 -2.24 -22.62
CA LEU A 168 -5.36 -2.53 -23.80
C LEU A 168 -3.86 -2.50 -23.43
N PRO A 169 -3.04 -3.42 -23.98
CA PRO A 169 -1.60 -3.43 -23.73
C PRO A 169 -0.97 -2.09 -24.09
N ARG A 170 -0.04 -1.62 -23.24
CA ARG A 170 0.82 -0.49 -23.57
C ARG A 170 1.76 -0.88 -24.70
N SER A 171 2.21 0.09 -25.50
CA SER A 171 3.22 -0.13 -26.54
C SER A 171 4.56 -0.63 -25.99
N ALA A 172 4.89 -0.29 -24.73
CA ALA A 172 6.06 -0.78 -24.04
C ALA A 172 5.83 -0.81 -22.52
N CYS A 173 6.79 -1.41 -21.81
CA CYS A 173 6.77 -1.47 -20.35
C CYS A 173 6.85 -0.04 -19.74
N PRO A 174 6.25 0.23 -18.56
CA PRO A 174 6.30 1.53 -17.92
C PRO A 174 7.71 2.12 -17.73
N ALA A 175 8.69 1.29 -17.36
CA ALA A 175 10.07 1.75 -17.20
C ALA A 175 10.71 2.13 -18.53
N CYS A 176 10.53 1.28 -19.55
CA CYS A 176 10.99 1.48 -20.92
C CYS A 176 10.49 2.81 -21.47
N LEU A 177 9.17 3.07 -21.32
CA LEU A 177 8.56 4.34 -21.72
C LEU A 177 9.17 5.55 -21.03
N LEU A 178 9.46 5.46 -19.72
CA LEU A 178 10.11 6.56 -19.00
C LEU A 178 11.57 6.76 -19.41
N PHE A 179 12.30 5.69 -19.71
CA PHE A 179 13.68 5.80 -20.18
C PHE A 179 13.74 6.44 -21.57
N GLU A 180 12.84 6.07 -22.49
CA GLU A 180 12.71 6.70 -23.80
C GLU A 180 12.38 8.19 -23.69
N GLN A 181 11.41 8.56 -22.84
CA GLN A 181 11.05 9.96 -22.61
C GLN A 181 12.18 10.79 -22.01
N ARG A 182 13.03 10.19 -21.17
CA ARG A 182 14.21 10.85 -20.59
C ARG A 182 15.41 10.88 -21.53
N GLY A 183 15.52 9.92 -22.45
CA GLY A 183 16.55 9.88 -23.49
C GLY A 183 16.38 10.95 -24.57
N HIS A 184 15.21 11.60 -24.64
CA HIS A 184 14.96 12.78 -25.49
C HIS A 184 15.40 14.12 -24.86
N VAL A 185 16.12 14.11 -23.74
CA VAL A 185 16.85 15.31 -23.27
C VAL A 185 18.12 15.44 -24.12
N GLU A 186 18.19 16.52 -24.89
CA GLU A 186 19.29 16.92 -25.79
C GLU A 186 20.69 16.50 -25.27
N PRO A 187 21.58 15.98 -26.13
CA PRO A 187 22.97 15.82 -25.75
C PRO A 187 23.51 17.19 -25.38
N LEU A 188 24.06 17.32 -24.17
CA LEU A 188 24.82 18.49 -23.75
C LEU A 188 25.86 18.75 -24.84
N ALA A 189 25.64 19.80 -25.63
CA ALA A 189 26.60 20.25 -26.62
C ALA A 189 27.94 20.43 -25.90
N ALA A 190 28.95 19.71 -26.36
CA ALA A 190 30.32 19.88 -25.89
C ALA A 190 30.70 21.35 -26.08
N ALA A 191 30.81 22.09 -24.97
CA ALA A 191 31.45 23.40 -24.98
C ALA A 191 32.95 23.16 -25.19
N GLY A 192 33.43 23.52 -26.37
CA GLY A 192 34.85 23.70 -26.67
C GLY A 192 35.42 24.95 -26.04
#